data_AF-A0A2G6WZK7-F1
#
_entry.id   AF-A0A2G6WZK7-F1
#
_cell.length_a   1.000
_cell.length_b   1.000
_cell.length_c   1.000
_cell.angle_alpha   90.00
_cell.angle_beta   90.00
_cell.angle_gamma   90.00
#
_symmetry.space_group_name_H-M   'P 1'
#
loop_
_entity.id
_entity.type
_entity.pdbx_description
1 polymer ?
#
loop_
_entity_poly.entity_id
_entity_poly.type
_entity_poly.pdbx_seq_one_letter_code
_entity_poly.pdbx_strand_id
1 'polypeptide(L)'
;MNMRSVILVATILCSVSAIAAPSRASRVVQSEYAIRLACGNEFFSMADVRECLDKKEVESETHLKRAEANLLRAIAKWDIEPPYIAATKAKLAAARKSFARYREDHCAYAKSVGGTAIGNALEMRRAACVAELNNQRAEQLRISAADGQFK
;
A
#
# COMPACT_ATOMS: atom_id res chain seq x y z
N MET A 1 -25.73 -76.09 0.99
CA MET A 1 -25.15 -75.58 -0.27
C MET A 1 -25.54 -74.12 -0.38
N ASN A 2 -24.67 -73.22 0.09
CA ASN A 2 -25.03 -71.84 0.40
C ASN A 2 -24.41 -70.83 -0.57
N MET A 3 -25.29 -69.95 -1.05
CA MET A 3 -25.13 -68.64 -1.65
C MET A 3 -23.76 -67.98 -1.39
N ARG A 4 -22.99 -67.68 -2.45
CA ARG A 4 -21.82 -66.81 -2.37
C ARG A 4 -22.27 -65.35 -2.42
N SER A 5 -22.24 -64.69 -1.26
CA SER A 5 -22.48 -63.25 -1.11
C SER A 5 -21.39 -62.45 -1.81
N VAL A 6 -21.80 -61.57 -2.73
CA VAL A 6 -20.93 -60.55 -3.34
C VAL A 6 -20.76 -59.41 -2.34
N ILE A 7 -19.55 -59.21 -1.83
CA ILE A 7 -19.21 -58.08 -0.96
C ILE A 7 -18.71 -56.95 -1.87
N LEU A 8 -19.53 -55.91 -2.01
CA LEU A 8 -19.16 -54.67 -2.70
C LEU A 8 -18.28 -53.83 -1.76
N VAL A 9 -16.99 -53.74 -2.05
CA VAL A 9 -16.05 -52.88 -1.30
C VAL A 9 -16.15 -51.46 -1.85
N ALA A 10 -16.79 -50.56 -1.11
CA ALA A 10 -16.84 -49.14 -1.43
C ALA A 10 -15.54 -48.46 -0.96
N THR A 11 -14.63 -48.19 -1.90
CA THR A 11 -13.43 -47.37 -1.66
C THR A 11 -13.80 -45.90 -1.60
N ILE A 12 -13.77 -45.33 -0.39
CA ILE A 12 -13.96 -43.88 -0.17
C ILE A 12 -12.67 -43.16 -0.57
N LEU A 13 -12.66 -42.52 -1.74
CA LEU A 13 -11.62 -41.53 -2.08
C LEU A 13 -11.86 -40.26 -1.25
N CYS A 14 -11.07 -40.07 -0.21
CA CYS A 14 -11.02 -38.81 0.52
C CYS A 14 -10.16 -37.81 -0.27
N SER A 15 -10.77 -37.11 -1.21
CA SER A 15 -10.14 -36.00 -1.92
C SER A 15 -10.00 -34.81 -0.97
N VAL A 16 -8.82 -34.65 -0.36
CA VAL A 16 -8.51 -33.46 0.43
C VAL A 16 -8.29 -32.30 -0.53
N SER A 17 -9.35 -31.59 -0.88
CA SER A 17 -9.24 -30.31 -1.57
C SER A 17 -8.64 -29.29 -0.61
N ALA A 18 -7.34 -29.01 -0.78
CA ALA A 18 -6.70 -27.88 -0.11
C ALA A 18 -7.40 -26.60 -0.59
N ILE A 19 -8.22 -26.01 0.28
CA ILE A 19 -8.78 -24.68 0.05
C ILE A 19 -7.61 -23.71 0.19
N ALA A 20 -7.00 -23.33 -0.93
CA ALA A 20 -6.08 -22.20 -0.96
C ALA A 20 -6.90 -20.95 -0.65
N ALA A 21 -6.79 -20.45 0.59
CA ALA A 21 -7.35 -19.15 0.93
C ALA A 21 -6.71 -18.10 0.00
N PRO A 22 -7.49 -17.17 -0.60
CA PRO A 22 -6.92 -16.13 -1.42
C PRO A 22 -5.96 -15.29 -0.57
N SER A 23 -4.66 -15.41 -0.85
CA SER A 23 -3.67 -14.53 -0.24
C SER A 23 -3.94 -13.13 -0.78
N ARG A 24 -4.17 -12.17 0.12
CA ARG A 24 -4.18 -10.76 -0.27
C ARG A 24 -2.77 -10.43 -0.74
N ALA A 25 -2.57 -10.41 -2.05
CA ALA A 25 -1.31 -9.96 -2.64
C ALA A 25 -1.02 -8.55 -2.10
N SER A 26 -0.02 -8.44 -1.24
CA SER A 26 0.52 -7.16 -0.79
C SER A 26 1.18 -6.53 -2.01
N ARG A 27 0.82 -5.28 -2.34
CA ARG A 27 1.57 -4.56 -3.38
C ARG A 27 2.95 -4.28 -2.83
N VAL A 28 3.99 -4.72 -3.54
CA VAL A 28 5.37 -4.35 -3.21
C VAL A 28 5.49 -2.84 -3.38
N VAL A 29 5.61 -2.12 -2.27
CA VAL A 29 5.85 -0.68 -2.30
C VAL A 29 7.32 -0.44 -2.58
N GLN A 30 7.61 0.35 -3.61
CA GLN A 30 8.98 0.66 -4.00
C GLN A 30 9.62 1.64 -3.01
N SER A 31 10.90 1.42 -2.70
CA SER A 31 11.71 2.36 -1.93
C SER A 31 12.10 3.57 -2.77
N GLU A 32 12.49 4.66 -2.10
CA GLU A 32 13.05 5.88 -2.68
C GLU A 32 14.17 5.56 -3.68
N TYR A 33 15.08 4.65 -3.30
CA TYR A 33 16.17 4.21 -4.17
C TYR A 33 15.66 3.51 -5.43
N ALA A 34 14.71 2.58 -5.29
CA ALA A 34 14.15 1.86 -6.42
C ALA A 34 13.40 2.80 -7.39
N ILE A 35 12.70 3.81 -6.85
CA ILE A 35 12.01 4.82 -7.65
C ILE A 35 13.02 5.67 -8.46
N ARG A 36 14.09 6.16 -7.81
CA ARG A 36 15.16 6.87 -8.53
C ARG A 36 15.85 6.02 -9.58
N LEU A 37 16.16 4.77 -9.24
CA LEU A 37 16.83 3.86 -10.16
C LEU A 37 15.96 3.56 -11.38
N ALA A 38 14.65 3.37 -11.18
CA ALA A 38 13.72 3.17 -12.30
C ALA A 38 13.72 4.36 -13.27
N CYS A 39 13.56 5.59 -12.77
CA CYS A 39 13.63 6.78 -13.61
C CYS A 39 15.00 6.95 -14.27
N GLY A 40 16.10 6.69 -13.55
CA GLY A 40 17.46 6.79 -14.08
C GLY A 40 17.81 5.73 -15.14
N ASN A 41 17.15 4.57 -15.10
CA ASN A 41 17.32 3.53 -16.12
C ASN A 41 16.46 3.79 -17.36
N GLU A 42 15.33 4.47 -17.20
CA GLU A 42 14.41 4.80 -18.29
C GLU A 42 14.90 6.00 -19.11
N PHE A 43 15.54 6.99 -18.45
CA PHE A 43 15.91 8.25 -19.07
C PHE A 43 17.40 8.57 -18.94
N PHE A 44 18.02 9.02 -20.03
CA PHE A 44 19.44 9.36 -20.07
C PHE A 44 19.75 10.80 -19.60
N SER A 45 18.79 11.73 -19.71
CA SER A 45 18.98 13.13 -19.33
C SER A 45 18.53 13.38 -17.89
N MET A 46 19.26 14.21 -17.16
CA MET A 46 18.89 14.59 -15.79
C MET A 46 17.57 15.38 -15.72
N ALA A 47 17.18 16.05 -16.81
CA ALA A 47 15.91 16.75 -16.90
C ALA A 47 14.74 15.77 -16.96
N ASP A 48 14.84 14.75 -17.82
CA ASP A 48 13.81 13.72 -17.96
C ASP A 48 13.71 12.84 -16.70
N VAL A 49 14.85 12.52 -16.07
CA VAL A 49 14.85 11.82 -14.77
C VAL A 49 14.11 12.65 -13.71
N ARG A 50 14.33 13.97 -13.69
CA ARG A 50 13.60 14.86 -12.79
C ARG A 50 12.11 14.86 -13.07
N GLU A 51 11.70 14.99 -14.34
CA GLU A 51 10.29 14.98 -14.73
C GLU A 51 9.61 13.65 -14.33
N CYS A 52 10.29 12.52 -14.54
CA CYS A 52 9.83 11.22 -14.08
C CYS A 52 9.58 11.21 -12.56
N LEU A 53 10.50 11.75 -11.77
CA LEU A 53 10.39 11.80 -10.31
C LEU A 53 9.29 12.75 -9.83
N ASP A 54 9.16 13.91 -10.45
CA ASP A 54 8.08 14.86 -10.17
C ASP A 54 6.72 14.20 -10.46
N LYS A 55 6.61 13.43 -11.56
CA LYS A 55 5.42 12.64 -11.87
C LYS A 55 5.15 11.56 -10.82
N LYS A 56 6.17 10.84 -10.35
CA LYS A 56 6.02 9.84 -9.27
C LYS A 56 5.54 10.46 -7.96
N GLU A 57 6.03 11.65 -7.62
CA GLU A 57 5.54 12.42 -6.47
C GLU A 57 4.03 12.71 -6.62
N VAL A 58 3.60 13.29 -7.73
CA VAL A 58 2.18 13.63 -7.99
C VAL A 58 1.27 12.39 -8.03
N GLU A 59 1.72 11.31 -8.69
CA GLU A 59 0.99 10.04 -8.74
C GLU A 59 0.77 9.48 -7.33
N SER A 60 1.81 9.49 -6.50
CA SER A 60 1.76 8.98 -5.13
C SER A 60 0.79 9.78 -4.25
N GLU A 61 0.72 11.11 -4.41
CA GLU A 61 -0.24 11.94 -3.69
C GLU A 61 -1.68 11.59 -4.07
N THR A 62 -1.91 11.35 -5.37
CA THR A 62 -3.21 10.93 -5.89
C THR A 62 -3.60 9.57 -5.32
N HIS A 63 -2.66 8.63 -5.26
CA HIS A 63 -2.88 7.32 -4.63
C HIS A 63 -3.21 7.42 -3.15
N LEU A 64 -2.47 8.25 -2.39
CA LEU A 64 -2.74 8.49 -0.98
C LEU A 64 -4.15 9.08 -0.75
N LYS A 65 -4.50 10.14 -1.48
CA LYS A 65 -5.84 10.77 -1.40
C LYS A 65 -6.95 9.76 -1.70
N ARG A 66 -6.76 8.91 -2.71
CA ARG A 66 -7.70 7.85 -3.05
C ARG A 66 -7.83 6.81 -1.92
N ALA A 67 -6.72 6.37 -1.34
CA ALA A 67 -6.70 5.40 -0.26
C ALA A 67 -7.40 5.95 1.01
N GLU A 68 -7.17 7.21 1.36
CA GLU A 68 -7.88 7.90 2.45
C GLU A 68 -9.39 7.95 2.21
N ALA A 69 -9.81 8.35 1.01
CA ALA A 69 -11.22 8.41 0.65
C ALA A 69 -11.87 7.01 0.67
N ASN A 70 -11.15 5.98 0.21
CA ASN A 70 -11.63 4.60 0.26
C ASN A 70 -11.83 4.12 1.70
N LEU A 71 -10.88 4.38 2.59
CA LEU A 71 -11.00 4.02 4.01
C LEU A 71 -12.16 4.75 4.68
N LEU A 72 -12.35 6.05 4.41
CA LEU A 72 -13.50 6.80 4.92
C LEU A 72 -14.84 6.20 4.48
N ARG A 73 -14.94 5.75 3.21
CA ARG A 73 -16.14 5.06 2.71
C ARG A 73 -16.33 3.68 3.34
N ALA A 74 -15.25 2.96 3.65
CA ALA A 74 -15.33 1.68 4.36
C ALA A 74 -15.82 1.88 5.81
N ILE A 75 -15.24 2.84 6.54
CA ILE A 75 -15.64 3.19 7.92
C ILE A 75 -17.13 3.59 7.99
N ALA A 76 -17.63 4.28 6.97
CA ALA A 76 -19.04 4.70 6.92
C ALA A 76 -20.04 3.55 6.77
N LYS A 77 -19.57 2.34 6.45
CA LYS A 77 -20.39 1.14 6.28
C LYS A 77 -20.33 0.17 7.47
N TRP A 78 -19.56 0.51 8.51
CA TRP A 78 -19.47 -0.33 9.71
C TRP A 78 -20.81 -0.38 10.42
N ASP A 79 -21.22 -1.59 10.83
CA ASP A 79 -22.43 -1.82 11.61
C ASP A 79 -22.15 -1.61 13.11
N ILE A 80 -21.79 -0.37 13.46
CA ILE A 80 -21.48 0.05 14.84
C ILE A 80 -22.12 1.40 15.14
N GLU A 81 -22.22 1.76 16.43
CA GLU A 81 -22.93 2.98 16.81
C GLU A 81 -22.23 4.25 16.26
N PRO A 82 -23.02 5.27 15.85
CA PRO A 82 -22.48 6.49 15.24
C PRO A 82 -21.33 7.19 16.00
N PRO A 83 -21.29 7.23 17.34
CA PRO A 83 -20.18 7.86 18.07
C PRO A 83 -18.82 7.20 17.78
N TYR A 84 -18.76 5.88 17.60
CA TYR A 84 -17.52 5.16 17.31
C TYR A 84 -17.04 5.41 15.88
N ILE A 85 -17.97 5.52 14.92
CA ILE A 85 -17.68 5.93 13.54
C ILE A 85 -17.09 7.33 13.54
N ALA A 86 -17.71 8.28 14.25
CA ALA A 86 -17.25 9.67 14.33
C ALA A 86 -15.85 9.76 14.98
N ALA A 87 -15.63 9.07 16.10
CA ALA A 87 -14.34 9.03 16.78
C ALA A 87 -13.23 8.46 15.89
N THR A 88 -13.53 7.42 15.11
CA THR A 88 -12.56 6.82 14.18
C THR A 88 -12.20 7.78 13.04
N LYS A 89 -13.20 8.45 12.45
CA LYS A 89 -12.95 9.47 11.41
C LYS A 89 -12.11 10.64 11.94
N ALA A 90 -12.35 11.08 13.18
CA ALA A 90 -11.54 12.12 13.81
C ALA A 90 -10.08 11.68 14.01
N LYS A 91 -9.85 10.43 14.45
CA LYS A 91 -8.50 9.86 14.58
C LYS A 91 -7.80 9.73 13.23
N LEU A 92 -8.51 9.34 12.17
CA LEU A 92 -7.94 9.30 10.81
C LEU A 92 -7.53 10.70 10.34
N ALA A 93 -8.35 11.72 10.57
CA ALA A 93 -8.03 13.10 10.22
C ALA A 93 -6.79 13.62 10.97
N ALA A 94 -6.68 13.32 12.27
CA ALA A 94 -5.49 13.65 13.06
C ALA A 94 -4.24 12.90 12.55
N ALA A 95 -4.35 11.61 12.28
CA ALA A 95 -3.26 10.79 11.74
C ALA A 95 -2.77 11.29 10.38
N ARG A 96 -3.68 11.75 9.51
CA ARG A 96 -3.33 12.38 8.22
C ARG A 96 -2.47 13.63 8.42
N LYS A 97 -2.85 14.50 9.35
CA LYS A 97 -2.09 15.72 9.66
C LYS A 97 -0.68 15.39 10.16
N SER A 98 -0.57 14.45 11.11
CA SER A 98 0.72 14.01 11.63
C SER A 98 1.59 13.33 10.58
N PHE A 99 0.98 12.53 9.69
CA PHE A 99 1.70 11.89 8.58
C PHE A 99 2.24 12.91 7.58
N ALA A 100 1.46 13.93 7.22
CA ALA A 100 1.94 15.00 6.33
C ALA A 100 3.18 15.68 6.91
N ARG A 101 3.15 16.01 8.21
CA ARG A 101 4.30 16.60 8.91
C ARG A 101 5.51 15.66 8.93
N TYR A 102 5.30 14.40 9.29
CA TYR A 102 6.35 13.38 9.28
C TYR A 102 7.00 13.25 7.90
N ARG A 103 6.20 13.20 6.84
CA ARG A 103 6.68 13.09 5.46
C ARG A 103 7.53 14.29 5.06
N GLU A 104 7.09 15.51 5.39
CA GLU A 104 7.85 16.72 5.14
C GLU A 104 9.21 16.69 5.85
N ASP A 105 9.22 16.43 7.17
CA ASP A 105 10.44 16.41 7.98
C ASP A 105 11.39 15.29 7.54
N HIS A 106 10.85 14.10 7.30
CA HIS A 106 11.64 12.94 6.87
C HIS A 106 12.24 13.15 5.48
N CYS A 107 11.49 13.70 4.52
CA CYS A 107 12.02 13.93 3.18
C CYS A 107 12.93 15.16 3.10
N ALA A 108 12.80 16.13 4.02
CA ALA A 108 13.82 17.17 4.22
C ALA A 108 15.14 16.56 4.75
N TYR A 109 15.06 15.63 5.69
CA TYR A 109 16.23 14.85 6.12
C TYR A 109 16.81 14.03 4.96
N ALA A 110 15.99 13.28 4.22
CA ALA A 110 16.45 12.49 3.08
C ALA A 110 17.17 13.37 2.04
N LYS A 111 16.62 14.55 1.74
CA LYS A 111 17.26 15.56 0.90
C LYS A 111 18.67 15.91 1.42
N SER A 112 18.87 16.06 2.72
CA SER A 112 20.17 16.41 3.32
C SER A 112 21.23 15.30 3.22
N VAL A 113 20.82 14.04 3.11
CA VAL A 113 21.73 12.87 3.02
C VAL A 113 22.55 12.86 1.72
N GLY A 114 22.20 13.69 0.73
CA GLY A 114 22.98 13.87 -0.50
C GLY A 114 24.36 14.53 -0.33
N GLY A 115 24.73 14.97 0.87
CA GLY A 115 26.04 15.53 1.15
C GLY A 115 26.36 16.77 0.30
N THR A 116 27.40 16.68 -0.53
CA THR A 116 27.85 17.77 -1.42
C THR A 116 27.06 17.89 -2.72
N ALA A 117 26.08 17.02 -2.98
CA ALA A 117 25.25 17.13 -4.18
C ALA A 117 24.50 18.47 -4.21
N ILE A 118 24.48 19.14 -5.36
CA ILE A 118 23.95 20.50 -5.50
C ILE A 118 22.57 20.47 -6.16
N GLY A 119 21.63 21.24 -5.60
CA GLY A 119 20.36 21.61 -6.25
C GLY A 119 19.49 20.44 -6.70
N ASN A 120 19.35 20.27 -8.02
CA ASN A 120 18.39 19.35 -8.64
C ASN A 120 18.54 17.90 -8.19
N ALA A 121 19.76 17.42 -7.90
CA ALA A 121 19.98 16.07 -7.41
C ALA A 121 19.37 15.83 -6.01
N LEU A 122 19.38 16.87 -5.16
CA LEU A 122 18.77 16.80 -3.84
C LEU A 122 17.23 16.81 -3.94
N GLU A 123 16.67 17.61 -4.85
CA GLU A 123 15.22 17.63 -5.09
C GLU A 123 14.70 16.31 -5.68
N MET A 124 15.46 15.68 -6.58
CA MET A 124 15.13 14.36 -7.10
C MET A 124 15.01 13.31 -5.98
N ARG A 125 15.93 13.32 -5.01
CA ARG A 125 15.85 12.47 -3.81
C ARG A 125 14.64 12.80 -2.93
N ARG A 126 14.34 14.09 -2.74
CA ARG A 126 13.15 14.53 -1.99
C ARG A 126 11.87 14.01 -2.64
N ALA A 127 11.72 14.17 -3.97
CA ALA A 127 10.56 13.72 -4.73
C ALA A 127 10.34 12.21 -4.62
N ALA A 128 11.41 11.42 -4.81
CA ALA A 128 11.35 9.97 -4.63
C ALA A 128 10.98 9.54 -3.20
N CYS A 129 11.48 10.26 -2.17
CA CYS A 129 11.12 10.01 -0.77
C CYS A 129 9.63 10.25 -0.51
N VAL A 130 9.08 11.36 -1.03
CA VAL A 130 7.65 11.66 -0.91
C VAL A 130 6.83 10.56 -1.59
N ALA A 131 7.27 10.12 -2.77
CA ALA A 131 6.62 9.03 -3.50
C ALA A 131 6.60 7.71 -2.72
N GLU A 132 7.73 7.30 -2.14
CA GLU A 132 7.80 6.12 -1.28
C GLU A 132 6.82 6.22 -0.11
N LEU A 133 6.92 7.27 0.72
CA LEU A 133 6.12 7.39 1.93
C LEU A 133 4.62 7.45 1.62
N ASN A 134 4.22 8.18 0.57
CA ASN A 134 2.83 8.24 0.13
C ASN A 134 2.31 6.87 -0.30
N ASN A 135 3.08 6.12 -1.09
CA ASN A 135 2.68 4.79 -1.54
C ASN A 135 2.61 3.78 -0.38
N GLN A 136 3.55 3.84 0.57
CA GLN A 136 3.52 3.01 1.78
C GLN A 136 2.26 3.28 2.60
N ARG A 137 1.96 4.57 2.82
CA ARG A 137 0.77 4.96 3.58
C ARG A 137 -0.51 4.57 2.84
N ALA A 138 -0.57 4.74 1.52
CA ALA A 138 -1.71 4.32 0.72
C ALA A 138 -1.99 2.81 0.86
N GLU A 139 -0.93 1.98 0.87
CA GLU A 139 -1.09 0.53 1.06
C GLU A 139 -1.57 0.17 2.47
N GLN A 140 -1.02 0.80 3.51
CA GLN A 140 -1.50 0.62 4.89
C GLN A 140 -3.00 0.96 5.03
N LEU A 141 -3.44 2.05 4.42
CA LEU A 141 -4.85 2.47 4.42
C LEU A 141 -5.72 1.50 3.63
N ARG A 142 -5.22 0.98 2.50
CA ARG A 142 -5.92 -0.03 1.68
C ARG A 142 -6.13 -1.33 2.46
N ILE A 143 -5.11 -1.80 3.16
CA ILE A 143 -5.18 -2.98 4.03
C ILE A 143 -6.19 -2.73 5.15
N SER A 144 -6.10 -1.59 5.84
CA SER A 144 -7.06 -1.20 6.88
C SER A 144 -8.52 -1.17 6.40
N ALA A 145 -8.75 -0.68 5.17
CA ALA A 145 -10.08 -0.66 4.55
C ALA A 145 -10.60 -2.06 4.18
N ALA A 146 -9.71 -3.03 3.96
CA ALA A 146 -10.06 -4.42 3.70
C ALA A 146 -10.28 -5.22 5.00
N ASP A 147 -9.58 -4.88 6.08
CA ASP A 147 -9.72 -5.53 7.39
C ASP A 147 -10.99 -5.12 8.12
N GLY A 148 -11.40 -3.86 7.97
CA GLY A 148 -12.67 -3.36 8.51
C GLY A 148 -13.93 -3.97 7.90
N GLN A 149 -13.81 -4.96 7.01
CA GLN A 149 -14.92 -5.73 6.43
C GLN A 149 -15.17 -7.06 7.15
N PHE A 150 -14.35 -7.42 8.15
CA PHE A 150 -14.47 -8.68 8.90
C PHE A 150 -15.08 -8.51 10.29
N LYS A 151 -15.84 -7.44 10.52
CA LYS A 151 -16.60 -7.23 11.74
C LYS A 151 -18.07 -7.02 11.39
#